data_AF-A0A1G5BFJ7-F1
#
_entry.id   AF-A0A1G5BFJ7-F1
#
_cell.length_a   1.000
_cell.length_b   1.000
_cell.length_c   1.000
_cell.angle_alpha   90.00
_cell.angle_beta   90.00
_cell.angle_gamma   90.00
#
_symmetry.space_group_name_H-M   'P 1'
#
loop_
_entity.id
_entity.type
_entity.pdbx_description
1 polymer ?
#
loop_
_entity_poly.entity_id
_entity_poly.type
_entity_poly.pdbx_seq_one_letter_code
_entity_poly.pdbx_strand_id
1 'polypeptide(L)'
;MIFDENVTLSDFIEIYGGNDQGGIVIPRDYPYIYIVFQNEGARNHNNDNLDWNGNGTHDVVHYTHEADNKKNDAVINHKRRRCYNSIFVFARQEDDSLNVLGEYEFIENGVENDGSSYFVLNKLDRPISDAEIYFSEKDGELSLVGDSKIFFERLRGIVREEAENEQILYNDANEGQYYYRVDDRFENVVNNLDSNEYKRAMQREYSIRKLNEKIRRLASRYIMPEGVNCEVENAFLYCINVGCGNMLLMVLQNGDEHKIFCFDFGIENVFGAGGGVYREHIEDCLEHIRNIFGIEEIIFDKLFITHPHYDHISESNPYFLSRETEVYMGFYNNFSSDKYFSLIADTAYKCCNYVSLICDSSDEMVNILHPEQKIGYKAHRGYVPYNAEKLNNVSPIICICLVDNNENNYKVVFTGDIERQGWQWYINCPGTEMLDVDVYIHSHHGSENGHSFTNLTGRNHVCYDYFESRTEFVSTRDGCRFGGGTLNVATGISHDAYRTDVPDGISFYEYDIFRRMRRHYYVRR
;
A
#
# COMPACT_ATOMS: atom_id res chain seq x y z
N MET A 1 16.19 -18.78 -20.37
CA MET A 1 17.00 -19.41 -19.30
C MET A 1 16.45 -18.84 -17.99
N ILE A 2 16.17 -19.64 -16.95
CA ILE A 2 15.48 -19.13 -15.74
C ILE A 2 16.37 -18.17 -14.93
N PHE A 3 17.70 -18.31 -15.06
CA PHE A 3 18.70 -17.42 -14.49
C PHE A 3 19.70 -17.06 -15.58
N ASP A 4 20.08 -15.79 -15.65
CA ASP A 4 21.15 -15.31 -16.54
C ASP A 4 22.54 -15.37 -15.87
N GLU A 5 22.59 -15.64 -14.57
CA GLU A 5 23.81 -15.78 -13.76
C GLU A 5 23.82 -17.10 -12.95
N ASN A 6 24.98 -17.46 -12.42
CA ASN A 6 25.17 -18.62 -11.55
C ASN A 6 24.50 -18.39 -10.19
N VAL A 7 23.21 -18.72 -10.07
CA VAL A 7 22.46 -18.65 -8.80
C VAL A 7 22.83 -19.82 -7.90
N THR A 8 23.27 -19.56 -6.67
CA THR A 8 23.54 -20.61 -5.68
C THR A 8 22.25 -21.15 -5.05
N LEU A 9 22.30 -22.32 -4.41
CA LEU A 9 21.14 -22.81 -3.64
C LEU A 9 20.73 -21.86 -2.51
N SER A 10 21.69 -21.20 -1.87
CA SER A 10 21.42 -20.21 -0.83
C SER A 10 20.66 -19.02 -1.39
N ASP A 11 21.12 -18.45 -2.50
CA ASP A 11 20.46 -17.33 -3.18
C ASP A 11 19.05 -17.73 -3.65
N PHE A 12 18.93 -18.95 -4.18
CA PHE A 12 17.64 -19.51 -4.59
C PHE A 12 16.65 -19.58 -3.43
N ILE A 13 17.07 -20.08 -2.27
CA ILE A 13 16.21 -20.17 -1.08
C ILE A 13 15.88 -18.78 -0.52
N GLU A 14 16.81 -17.83 -0.58
CA GLU A 14 16.55 -16.44 -0.18
C GLU A 14 15.49 -15.78 -1.07
N ILE A 15 15.55 -16.03 -2.39
CA ILE A 15 14.63 -15.45 -3.37
C ILE A 15 13.26 -16.13 -3.33
N TYR A 16 13.23 -17.46 -3.39
CA TYR A 16 12.00 -18.24 -3.59
C TYR A 16 11.42 -18.82 -2.30
N GLY A 17 12.14 -18.71 -1.19
CA GLY A 17 11.81 -19.36 0.07
C GLY A 17 12.05 -20.88 0.03
N GLY A 18 11.91 -21.52 1.20
CA GLY A 18 12.14 -22.95 1.34
C GLY A 18 13.02 -23.29 2.54
N ASN A 19 13.52 -24.52 2.57
CA ASN A 19 14.59 -24.93 3.46
C ASN A 19 15.70 -25.63 2.65
N ASP A 20 16.93 -25.54 3.15
CA ASP A 20 18.12 -26.20 2.61
C ASP A 20 18.19 -27.70 2.97
N GLN A 21 17.23 -28.17 3.79
CA GLN A 21 17.14 -29.54 4.25
C GLN A 21 16.42 -30.41 3.22
N GLY A 22 17.19 -30.98 2.29
CA GLY A 22 16.69 -31.86 1.23
C GLY A 22 16.83 -31.23 -0.16
N GLY A 23 16.47 -31.98 -1.20
CA GLY A 23 16.38 -31.47 -2.57
C GLY A 23 14.97 -31.04 -2.98
N ILE A 24 13.89 -31.43 -2.28
CA ILE A 24 12.53 -30.94 -2.55
C ILE A 24 12.30 -29.65 -1.78
N VAL A 25 12.18 -28.55 -2.51
CA VAL A 25 11.87 -27.23 -1.98
C VAL A 25 10.42 -26.89 -2.34
N ILE A 26 9.62 -26.66 -1.31
CA ILE A 26 8.20 -26.30 -1.44
C ILE A 26 8.05 -24.84 -1.01
N PRO A 27 8.08 -23.91 -1.96
CA PRO A 27 7.80 -22.51 -1.67
C PRO A 27 6.37 -22.35 -1.17
N ARG A 28 6.16 -21.45 -0.20
CA ARG A 28 4.81 -21.14 0.30
C ARG A 28 3.99 -20.33 -0.71
N ASP A 29 4.66 -19.53 -1.55
CA ASP A 29 4.03 -18.47 -2.34
C ASP A 29 4.25 -18.61 -3.87
N TYR A 30 4.84 -19.71 -4.32
CA TYR A 30 5.10 -19.94 -5.76
C TYR A 30 4.33 -21.15 -6.27
N PRO A 31 3.84 -21.10 -7.53
CA PRO A 31 2.99 -22.14 -8.08
C PRO A 31 3.79 -23.37 -8.55
N TYR A 32 5.02 -23.54 -8.09
CA TYR A 32 5.91 -24.61 -8.54
C TYR A 32 6.53 -25.34 -7.35
N ILE A 33 6.75 -26.64 -7.52
CA ILE A 33 7.63 -27.41 -6.63
C ILE A 33 9.01 -27.41 -7.27
N TYR A 34 10.05 -27.16 -6.48
CA TYR A 34 11.43 -27.20 -6.98
C TYR A 34 12.10 -28.47 -6.47
N ILE A 35 12.78 -29.19 -7.34
CA ILE A 35 13.56 -30.38 -7.02
C ILE A 35 15.01 -30.14 -7.42
N VAL A 36 15.91 -30.19 -6.45
CA VAL A 36 17.34 -29.94 -6.60
C VAL A 36 18.10 -31.26 -6.47
N PHE A 37 18.78 -31.65 -7.54
CA PHE A 37 19.70 -32.78 -7.59
C PHE A 37 21.09 -32.35 -7.14
N GLN A 38 21.76 -33.16 -6.31
CA GLN A 38 23.15 -32.93 -5.90
C GLN A 38 24.06 -34.03 -6.44
N ASN A 39 25.23 -33.65 -6.97
CA ASN A 39 26.16 -34.57 -7.63
C ASN A 39 27.08 -35.33 -6.64
N GLU A 40 27.08 -34.97 -5.35
CA GLU A 40 28.03 -35.55 -4.40
C GLU A 40 27.50 -36.79 -3.68
N GLY A 41 28.40 -37.75 -3.43
CA GLY A 41 28.18 -39.10 -2.89
C GLY A 41 27.60 -39.21 -1.46
N ALA A 42 26.67 -38.33 -1.09
CA ALA A 42 25.79 -38.49 0.04
C ALA A 42 24.67 -39.47 -0.33
N ARG A 43 24.87 -40.73 0.08
CA ARG A 43 23.86 -41.76 0.38
C ARG A 43 22.42 -41.41 -0.08
N ASN A 44 21.98 -42.06 -1.16
CA ASN A 44 20.58 -42.34 -1.55
C ASN A 44 20.02 -41.68 -2.81
N HIS A 45 20.75 -41.53 -3.92
CA HIS A 45 20.12 -41.15 -5.19
C HIS A 45 20.71 -41.92 -6.38
N ASN A 46 20.03 -42.99 -6.81
CA ASN A 46 20.28 -43.65 -8.10
C ASN A 46 19.79 -42.71 -9.22
N ASN A 47 20.70 -41.88 -9.70
CA ASN A 47 20.44 -41.00 -10.85
C ASN A 47 20.96 -41.70 -12.09
N ASP A 48 20.12 -42.55 -12.70
CA ASP A 48 20.46 -43.14 -13.99
C ASP A 48 20.60 -42.03 -15.04
N ASN A 49 21.85 -41.68 -15.36
CA ASN A 49 22.28 -40.90 -16.52
C ASN A 49 21.85 -39.41 -16.59
N LEU A 50 21.89 -38.66 -15.50
CA LEU A 50 21.89 -37.19 -15.59
C LEU A 50 23.27 -36.71 -16.08
N ASP A 51 23.32 -36.02 -17.24
CA ASP A 51 24.51 -35.32 -17.72
C ASP A 51 24.58 -33.97 -17.01
N TRP A 52 25.36 -33.95 -15.94
CA TRP A 52 25.54 -32.80 -15.07
C TRP A 52 26.11 -31.56 -15.77
N ASN A 53 26.69 -31.74 -16.97
CA ASN A 53 27.24 -30.64 -17.77
C ASN A 53 26.17 -29.92 -18.63
N GLY A 54 24.88 -30.25 -18.48
CA GLY A 54 23.77 -29.51 -19.10
C GLY A 54 23.61 -29.71 -20.61
N ASN A 55 24.33 -30.67 -21.21
CA ASN A 55 24.26 -30.93 -22.66
C ASN A 55 23.30 -32.07 -23.03
N GLY A 56 22.71 -32.77 -22.05
CA GLY A 56 21.72 -33.81 -22.26
C GLY A 56 20.27 -33.32 -22.10
N THR A 57 19.39 -33.70 -23.03
CA THR A 57 17.94 -33.61 -22.81
C THR A 57 17.50 -34.84 -22.01
N HIS A 58 17.23 -34.65 -20.72
CA HIS A 58 16.69 -35.70 -19.87
C HIS A 58 15.17 -35.67 -19.94
N ASP A 59 14.61 -36.52 -20.78
CA ASP A 59 13.16 -36.61 -20.96
C ASP A 59 12.49 -37.24 -19.74
N VAL A 60 13.20 -38.12 -19.02
CA VAL A 60 12.72 -38.77 -17.79
C VAL A 60 13.77 -38.65 -16.70
N VAL A 61 13.32 -38.36 -15.48
CA VAL A 61 14.15 -38.21 -14.29
C VAL A 61 13.60 -39.07 -13.16
N HIS A 62 14.48 -39.82 -12.49
CA HIS A 62 14.16 -40.57 -11.27
C HIS A 62 14.67 -39.81 -10.04
N TYR A 63 13.77 -39.46 -9.10
CA TYR A 63 14.15 -38.75 -7.87
C TYR A 63 13.74 -39.55 -6.63
N THR A 64 14.70 -40.02 -5.85
CA THR A 64 14.43 -40.80 -4.63
C THR A 64 13.64 -39.98 -3.62
N HIS A 65 12.67 -40.62 -2.95
CA HIS A 65 11.86 -39.99 -1.91
C HIS A 65 12.73 -39.45 -0.77
N GLU A 66 12.35 -38.30 -0.24
CA GLU A 66 12.97 -37.76 0.96
C GLU A 66 12.47 -38.46 2.23
N ALA A 67 13.21 -38.32 3.33
CA ALA A 67 12.73 -38.78 4.64
C ALA A 67 11.48 -38.02 5.11
N ASP A 68 11.26 -36.80 4.64
CA ASP A 68 10.06 -36.02 4.94
C ASP A 68 8.89 -36.39 4.01
N ASN A 69 7.98 -37.22 4.51
CA ASN A 69 6.79 -37.65 3.78
C ASN A 69 5.90 -36.49 3.31
N LYS A 70 5.92 -35.32 3.99
CA LYS A 70 5.12 -34.17 3.55
C LYS A 70 5.62 -33.61 2.23
N LYS A 71 6.93 -33.62 2.02
CA LYS A 71 7.54 -33.15 0.78
C LYS A 71 7.23 -34.09 -0.37
N ASN A 72 7.31 -35.40 -0.11
CA ASN A 72 6.94 -36.42 -1.08
C ASN A 72 5.45 -36.32 -1.47
N ASP A 73 4.57 -36.14 -0.48
CA ASP A 73 3.14 -35.97 -0.71
C ASP A 73 2.82 -34.75 -1.58
N ALA A 74 3.60 -33.66 -1.47
CA ALA A 74 3.41 -32.48 -2.30
C ALA A 74 3.72 -32.78 -3.78
N VAL A 75 4.82 -33.47 -4.06
CA VAL A 75 5.20 -33.90 -5.42
C VAL A 75 4.11 -34.80 -6.03
N ILE A 76 3.67 -35.82 -5.29
CA ILE A 76 2.62 -36.76 -5.74
C ILE A 76 1.30 -36.03 -6.03
N ASN A 77 0.95 -35.06 -5.19
CA ASN A 77 -0.34 -34.37 -5.27
C ASN A 77 -0.31 -33.02 -5.97
N HIS A 78 0.80 -32.64 -6.64
CA HIS A 78 0.99 -31.30 -7.21
C HIS A 78 -0.20 -30.90 -8.12
N LYS A 79 -0.62 -31.78 -9.03
CA LYS A 79 -1.81 -31.58 -9.88
C LYS A 79 -3.15 -31.67 -9.17
N ARG A 80 -3.27 -32.53 -8.15
CA ARG A 80 -4.56 -32.80 -7.47
C ARG A 80 -4.97 -31.68 -6.53
N ARG A 81 -4.00 -31.04 -5.88
CA ARG A 81 -4.25 -29.97 -4.92
C ARG A 81 -4.50 -28.61 -5.58
N ARG A 82 -4.34 -28.49 -6.92
CA ARG A 82 -4.42 -27.23 -7.68
C ARG A 82 -3.52 -26.10 -7.14
N CYS A 83 -2.61 -26.40 -6.21
CA CYS A 83 -1.74 -25.42 -5.57
C CYS A 83 -0.39 -25.30 -6.27
N TYR A 84 -0.03 -26.27 -7.12
CA TYR A 84 1.20 -26.24 -7.92
C TYR A 84 0.90 -26.63 -9.37
N ASN A 85 1.37 -25.82 -10.31
CA ASN A 85 1.18 -25.99 -11.75
C ASN A 85 2.07 -27.11 -12.30
N SER A 86 3.31 -27.21 -11.80
CA SER A 86 4.32 -28.16 -12.29
C SER A 86 5.50 -28.30 -11.32
N ILE A 87 6.49 -29.11 -11.70
CA ILE A 87 7.71 -29.37 -10.95
C ILE A 87 8.90 -28.86 -11.76
N PHE A 88 9.70 -27.94 -11.21
CA PHE A 88 10.97 -27.52 -11.82
C PHE A 88 12.12 -28.31 -11.22
N VAL A 89 12.99 -28.80 -12.10
CA VAL A 89 14.13 -29.62 -11.69
C VAL A 89 15.44 -28.87 -11.96
N PHE A 90 16.29 -28.84 -10.95
CA PHE A 90 17.60 -28.21 -10.96
C PHE A 90 18.69 -29.24 -10.69
N ALA A 91 19.86 -29.05 -11.28
CA ALA A 91 21.09 -29.75 -10.95
C ALA A 91 22.05 -28.79 -10.24
N ARG A 92 22.35 -29.07 -8.97
CA ARG A 92 23.37 -28.36 -8.17
C ARG A 92 24.75 -28.82 -8.62
N GLN A 93 25.56 -27.86 -9.04
CA GLN A 93 26.93 -28.03 -9.48
C GLN A 93 27.89 -28.08 -8.28
N GLU A 94 29.16 -28.43 -8.54
CA GLU A 94 30.21 -28.49 -7.50
C GLU A 94 30.49 -27.12 -6.85
N ASP A 95 30.27 -26.02 -7.57
CA ASP A 95 30.44 -24.64 -7.09
C ASP A 95 29.18 -24.08 -6.41
N ASP A 96 28.21 -24.94 -6.07
CA ASP A 96 26.90 -24.60 -5.49
C ASP A 96 25.92 -23.90 -6.46
N SER A 97 26.30 -23.66 -7.72
CA SER A 97 25.40 -23.07 -8.70
C SER A 97 24.30 -24.05 -9.14
N LEU A 98 23.13 -23.51 -9.51
CA LEU A 98 21.97 -24.28 -9.96
C LEU A 98 21.78 -24.19 -11.47
N ASN A 99 21.82 -25.34 -12.14
CA ASN A 99 21.46 -25.49 -13.55
C ASN A 99 20.03 -25.98 -13.70
N VAL A 100 19.20 -25.27 -14.47
CA VAL A 100 17.80 -25.68 -14.71
C VAL A 100 17.75 -26.80 -15.74
N LEU A 101 17.28 -27.98 -15.34
CA LEU A 101 17.10 -29.12 -16.24
C LEU A 101 15.80 -29.05 -17.05
N GLY A 102 14.79 -28.35 -16.49
CA GLY A 102 13.53 -28.09 -17.16
C GLY A 102 12.33 -28.18 -16.22
N GLU A 103 11.16 -28.17 -16.83
CA GLU A 103 9.88 -28.37 -16.18
C GLU A 103 9.41 -29.81 -16.40
N TYR A 104 8.89 -30.42 -15.35
CA TYR A 104 8.53 -31.83 -15.29
C TYR A 104 7.15 -32.01 -14.68
N GLU A 105 6.57 -33.17 -14.95
CA GLU A 105 5.37 -33.69 -14.29
C GLU A 105 5.65 -35.01 -13.59
N PHE A 106 5.03 -35.20 -12.43
CA PHE A 106 5.02 -36.51 -11.77
C PHE A 106 4.15 -37.50 -12.56
N ILE A 107 4.72 -38.67 -12.87
CA ILE A 107 4.06 -39.78 -13.57
C ILE A 107 3.62 -40.85 -12.57
N GLU A 108 4.60 -41.46 -11.89
CA GLU A 108 4.36 -42.58 -10.98
C GLU A 108 5.46 -42.72 -9.92
N ASN A 109 5.21 -43.58 -8.93
CA ASN A 109 6.23 -44.00 -7.96
C ASN A 109 6.87 -45.29 -8.44
N GLY A 110 8.20 -45.34 -8.42
CA GLY A 110 8.98 -46.57 -8.57
C GLY A 110 9.51 -47.07 -7.24
N VAL A 111 9.92 -48.35 -7.22
CA VAL A 111 10.61 -48.97 -6.10
C VAL A 111 11.84 -49.70 -6.64
N GLU A 112 13.01 -49.38 -6.10
CA GLU A 112 14.27 -50.02 -6.43
C GLU A 112 14.37 -51.44 -5.86
N ASN A 113 15.34 -52.20 -6.35
CA ASN A 113 15.58 -53.57 -5.86
C ASN A 113 15.97 -53.61 -4.36
N ASP A 114 16.50 -52.50 -3.82
CA ASP A 114 16.83 -52.35 -2.40
C ASP A 114 15.65 -51.90 -1.53
N GLY A 115 14.47 -51.69 -2.14
CA GLY A 115 13.25 -51.24 -1.48
C GLY A 115 13.12 -49.72 -1.34
N SER A 116 14.08 -48.93 -1.81
CA SER A 116 13.96 -47.47 -1.82
C SER A 116 12.90 -47.02 -2.85
N SER A 117 12.11 -46.00 -2.48
CA SER A 117 11.05 -45.45 -3.35
C SER A 117 11.54 -44.19 -4.06
N TYR A 118 11.09 -43.97 -5.30
CA TYR A 118 11.44 -42.80 -6.10
C TYR A 118 10.26 -42.29 -6.94
N PHE A 119 10.32 -41.03 -7.36
CA PHE A 119 9.42 -40.44 -8.35
C PHE A 119 9.96 -40.67 -9.75
N VAL A 120 9.08 -41.05 -10.68
CA VAL A 120 9.31 -40.95 -12.11
C VAL A 120 8.73 -39.62 -12.58
N LEU A 121 9.60 -38.72 -13.05
CA LEU A 121 9.25 -37.40 -13.54
C LEU A 121 9.49 -37.36 -15.06
N ASN A 122 8.50 -36.88 -15.82
CA ASN A 122 8.62 -36.72 -17.27
C ASN A 122 8.76 -35.24 -17.61
N LYS A 123 9.71 -34.90 -18.47
CA LYS A 123 9.95 -33.53 -18.92
C LYS A 123 8.78 -33.08 -19.79
N LEU A 124 8.31 -31.87 -19.55
CA LEU A 124 7.27 -31.27 -20.38
C LEU A 124 7.92 -30.66 -21.63
N ASP A 125 7.48 -31.12 -22.80
CA ASP A 125 7.85 -30.58 -24.12
C ASP A 125 7.14 -29.25 -24.41
N ARG A 126 7.23 -28.31 -23.46
CA ARG A 126 6.94 -26.92 -23.71
C ARG A 126 8.24 -26.14 -23.56
N PRO A 127 8.55 -25.21 -24.48
CA PRO A 127 9.55 -24.21 -24.17
C PRO A 127 9.15 -23.62 -22.83
N ILE A 128 10.10 -23.52 -21.89
CA ILE A 128 9.91 -22.70 -20.70
C ILE A 128 9.62 -21.32 -21.28
N SER A 129 8.33 -21.00 -21.44
CA SER A 129 7.96 -19.81 -22.18
C SER A 129 8.54 -18.69 -21.34
N ASP A 130 9.42 -17.88 -21.94
CA ASP A 130 10.09 -16.84 -21.16
C ASP A 130 9.02 -15.97 -20.45
N ALA A 131 7.80 -15.88 -21.02
CA ALA A 131 6.61 -15.25 -20.44
C ALA A 131 6.10 -15.81 -19.08
N GLU A 132 6.44 -17.03 -18.67
CA GLU A 132 5.96 -17.60 -17.40
C GLU A 132 6.99 -17.56 -16.27
N ILE A 133 8.28 -17.38 -16.60
CA ILE A 133 9.40 -17.26 -15.65
C ILE A 133 10.43 -16.27 -16.22
N TYR A 134 10.13 -14.97 -16.15
CA TYR A 134 11.09 -13.91 -16.45
C TYR A 134 11.58 -13.28 -15.14
N PHE A 135 12.86 -13.44 -14.84
CA PHE A 135 13.65 -12.52 -14.01
C PHE A 135 15.01 -12.37 -14.68
N SER A 136 15.18 -11.34 -15.52
CA SER A 136 16.52 -10.94 -15.98
C SER A 136 16.93 -9.70 -15.21
N GLU A 137 17.99 -9.79 -14.41
CA GLU A 137 18.82 -8.61 -14.15
C GLU A 137 19.62 -8.36 -15.42
N LYS A 138 19.27 -7.30 -16.15
CA LYS A 138 20.15 -6.77 -17.17
C LYS A 138 20.58 -5.35 -16.80
N ASP A 139 21.86 -5.27 -16.51
CA ASP A 139 22.72 -4.08 -16.64
C ASP A 139 22.24 -2.82 -15.91
N GLY A 140 22.29 -2.81 -14.57
CA GLY A 140 22.55 -1.60 -13.76
C GLY A 140 21.60 -0.40 -13.84
N GLU A 141 20.62 -0.41 -14.75
CA GLU A 141 19.59 0.59 -14.96
C GLU A 141 18.27 -0.16 -15.18
N LEU A 142 17.44 -0.19 -14.14
CA LEU A 142 16.11 -0.80 -14.16
C LEU A 142 15.23 -0.15 -15.24
N SER A 143 15.17 -0.75 -16.43
CA SER A 143 14.11 -0.47 -17.41
C SER A 143 12.83 -1.21 -16.98
N LEU A 144 12.04 -0.54 -16.14
CA LEU A 144 10.82 -0.99 -15.45
C LEU A 144 9.60 -1.39 -16.32
N VAL A 145 9.74 -1.49 -17.65
CA VAL A 145 8.57 -1.38 -18.54
C VAL A 145 7.96 -2.74 -18.94
N GLY A 146 8.69 -3.84 -18.84
CA GLY A 146 8.19 -5.19 -19.21
C GLY A 146 7.64 -6.01 -18.04
N ASP A 147 8.38 -6.03 -16.93
CA ASP A 147 8.20 -7.04 -15.86
C ASP A 147 7.14 -6.65 -14.82
N SER A 148 6.90 -5.35 -14.64
CA SER A 148 5.87 -4.84 -13.73
C SER A 148 4.47 -5.24 -14.21
N LYS A 149 4.17 -5.14 -15.51
CA LYS A 149 2.81 -5.33 -16.00
C LYS A 149 2.28 -6.75 -15.80
N ILE A 150 3.08 -7.78 -16.06
CA ILE A 150 2.67 -9.18 -15.86
C ILE A 150 2.59 -9.50 -14.36
N PHE A 151 3.54 -9.00 -13.56
CA PHE A 151 3.50 -9.16 -12.10
C PHE A 151 2.25 -8.50 -11.50
N PHE A 152 1.93 -7.25 -11.89
CA PHE A 152 0.78 -6.52 -11.39
C PHE A 152 -0.55 -6.98 -11.99
N GLU A 153 -0.58 -7.48 -13.22
CA GLU A 153 -1.79 -8.15 -13.76
C GLU A 153 -2.01 -9.51 -13.11
N ARG A 154 -0.95 -10.24 -12.72
CA ARG A 154 -1.08 -11.44 -11.85
C ARG A 154 -1.47 -11.08 -10.44
N LEU A 155 -0.92 -10.02 -9.85
CA LEU A 155 -1.28 -9.54 -8.52
C LEU A 155 -2.74 -9.08 -8.49
N ARG A 156 -3.16 -8.26 -9.46
CA ARG A 156 -4.56 -7.87 -9.67
C ARG A 156 -5.43 -9.09 -9.97
N GLY A 157 -4.95 -10.06 -10.75
CA GLY A 157 -5.66 -11.30 -11.06
C GLY A 157 -5.91 -12.14 -9.82
N ILE A 158 -4.88 -12.39 -9.00
CA ILE A 158 -4.98 -13.10 -7.72
C ILE A 158 -5.94 -12.36 -6.78
N VAL A 159 -5.81 -11.04 -6.65
CA VAL A 159 -6.64 -10.24 -5.75
C VAL A 159 -8.09 -10.14 -6.22
N ARG A 160 -8.31 -10.02 -7.54
CA ARG A 160 -9.65 -9.97 -8.12
C ARG A 160 -10.33 -11.34 -8.12
N GLU A 161 -9.58 -12.42 -8.38
CA GLU A 161 -10.08 -13.79 -8.29
C GLU A 161 -10.39 -14.17 -6.84
N GLU A 162 -9.61 -13.70 -5.86
CA GLU A 162 -9.96 -13.85 -4.44
C GLU A 162 -11.17 -13.00 -4.04
N ALA A 163 -11.26 -11.73 -4.46
CA ALA A 163 -12.40 -10.85 -4.17
C ALA A 163 -13.71 -11.32 -4.84
N GLU A 164 -13.66 -11.81 -6.08
CA GLU A 164 -14.82 -12.33 -6.82
C GLU A 164 -15.28 -13.70 -6.28
N ASN A 165 -14.36 -14.54 -5.76
CA ASN A 165 -14.71 -15.77 -5.05
C ASN A 165 -15.26 -15.53 -3.62
N GLU A 166 -15.15 -14.29 -3.10
CA GLU A 166 -15.54 -13.88 -1.75
C GLU A 166 -16.81 -13.02 -1.69
N GLN A 167 -17.64 -13.00 -2.73
CA GLN A 167 -18.98 -12.37 -2.71
C GLN A 167 -19.97 -12.92 -1.66
N ILE A 168 -19.52 -13.78 -0.74
CA ILE A 168 -20.30 -14.35 0.34
C ILE A 168 -19.63 -13.98 1.67
N LEU A 169 -20.24 -12.99 2.36
CA LEU A 169 -20.01 -12.53 3.76
C LEU A 169 -19.21 -11.24 3.97
N TYR A 170 -19.63 -10.14 3.32
CA TYR A 170 -19.38 -8.80 3.86
C TYR A 170 -20.56 -8.38 4.74
N ASN A 171 -20.39 -8.53 6.06
CA ASN A 171 -21.12 -7.74 7.06
C ASN A 171 -20.04 -6.92 7.76
N ASP A 172 -19.98 -5.61 7.49
CA ASP A 172 -19.39 -4.56 8.35
C ASP A 172 -18.37 -5.05 9.41
N ALA A 173 -17.29 -5.72 8.98
CA ALA A 173 -16.20 -6.02 9.87
C ALA A 173 -15.52 -4.67 10.14
N ASN A 174 -15.95 -4.03 11.23
CA ASN A 174 -15.68 -2.65 11.58
C ASN A 174 -14.24 -2.27 11.25
N GLU A 175 -14.09 -1.24 10.42
CA GLU A 175 -12.85 -0.55 10.17
C GLU A 175 -12.10 -0.32 11.50
N GLY A 176 -10.86 -0.81 11.58
CA GLY A 176 -10.03 -0.70 12.79
C GLY A 176 -9.92 -1.94 13.69
N GLN A 177 -10.42 -3.11 13.29
CA GLN A 177 -10.27 -4.34 14.10
C GLN A 177 -8.91 -5.05 14.00
N TYR A 178 -8.01 -4.65 13.09
CA TYR A 178 -6.71 -5.31 12.93
C TYR A 178 -5.56 -4.31 12.81
N TYR A 179 -4.94 -4.01 13.96
CA TYR A 179 -3.61 -3.40 14.06
C TYR A 179 -2.73 -4.35 14.88
N TYR A 180 -1.72 -4.95 14.28
CA TYR A 180 -0.76 -5.76 15.02
C TYR A 180 0.68 -5.35 14.75
N ARG A 181 1.47 -5.30 15.82
CA ARG A 181 2.93 -5.28 15.75
C ARG A 181 3.46 -6.72 15.80
N VAL A 182 4.49 -6.93 14.99
CA VAL A 182 5.35 -8.12 14.94
C VAL A 182 5.94 -8.45 16.32
N ASP A 183 5.72 -9.69 16.77
CA ASP A 183 6.57 -10.39 17.76
C ASP A 183 6.90 -11.76 17.17
N ASP A 184 8.16 -12.19 17.23
CA ASP A 184 8.70 -13.44 16.67
C ASP A 184 8.03 -14.70 17.24
N ARG A 185 7.16 -14.54 18.25
CA ARG A 185 6.35 -15.60 18.85
C ARG A 185 5.03 -15.89 18.12
N PHE A 186 4.73 -15.18 17.02
CA PHE A 186 3.47 -15.29 16.28
C PHE A 186 3.27 -16.63 15.54
N GLU A 187 4.35 -17.29 15.11
CA GLU A 187 4.24 -18.55 14.34
C GLU A 187 3.54 -19.68 15.12
N ASN A 188 3.54 -19.63 16.45
CA ASN A 188 2.95 -20.68 17.28
C ASN A 188 1.44 -20.51 17.55
N VAL A 189 0.85 -19.34 17.28
CA VAL A 189 -0.58 -19.09 17.51
C VAL A 189 -1.42 -19.48 16.28
N VAL A 190 -0.84 -19.34 15.08
CA VAL A 190 -1.49 -19.59 13.77
C VAL A 190 -1.96 -21.05 13.60
N ASN A 191 -1.31 -22.00 14.27
CA ASN A 191 -1.59 -23.43 14.11
C ASN A 191 -2.79 -23.95 14.95
N ASN A 192 -3.38 -23.13 15.82
CA ASN A 192 -4.39 -23.61 16.81
C ASN A 192 -5.78 -22.96 16.67
N LEU A 193 -6.08 -22.21 15.61
CA LEU A 193 -7.37 -21.50 15.44
C LEU A 193 -8.07 -21.90 14.13
N ASP A 194 -9.39 -22.16 14.24
CA ASP A 194 -10.13 -23.07 13.36
C ASP A 194 -10.96 -22.38 12.24
N SER A 195 -10.96 -21.04 12.13
CA SER A 195 -11.78 -20.34 11.12
C SER A 195 -10.99 -19.99 9.85
N ASN A 196 -11.56 -20.30 8.69
CA ASN A 196 -10.99 -19.97 7.37
C ASN A 196 -10.84 -18.46 7.16
N GLU A 197 -11.76 -17.64 7.67
CA GLU A 197 -11.72 -16.17 7.57
C GLU A 197 -10.49 -15.57 8.24
N TYR A 198 -10.11 -16.06 9.43
CA TYR A 198 -8.93 -15.59 10.13
C TYR A 198 -7.64 -15.97 9.37
N LYS A 199 -7.58 -17.19 8.82
CA LYS A 199 -6.44 -17.62 7.99
C LYS A 199 -6.28 -16.75 6.74
N ARG A 200 -7.38 -16.37 6.09
CA ARG A 200 -7.36 -15.46 4.93
C ARG A 200 -6.95 -14.03 5.31
N ALA A 201 -7.51 -13.48 6.39
CA ALA A 201 -7.07 -12.18 6.91
C ALA A 201 -5.57 -12.16 7.24
N MET A 202 -5.05 -13.23 7.83
CA MET A 202 -3.62 -13.39 8.12
C MET A 202 -2.75 -13.53 6.86
N GLN A 203 -3.21 -14.27 5.84
CA GLN A 203 -2.53 -14.36 4.55
C GLN A 203 -2.46 -13.00 3.87
N ARG A 204 -3.58 -12.27 3.87
CA ARG A 204 -3.69 -10.92 3.35
C ARG A 204 -2.74 -9.96 4.07
N GLU A 205 -2.72 -9.99 5.41
CA GLU A 205 -1.78 -9.22 6.22
C GLU A 205 -0.33 -9.54 5.86
N TYR A 206 0.01 -10.83 5.74
CA TYR A 206 1.35 -11.28 5.37
C TYR A 206 1.78 -10.78 3.98
N SER A 207 0.89 -10.87 3.00
CA SER A 207 1.11 -10.34 1.65
C SER A 207 1.32 -8.83 1.66
N ILE A 208 0.51 -8.10 2.42
CA ILE A 208 0.64 -6.64 2.60
C ILE A 208 1.95 -6.30 3.29
N ARG A 209 2.35 -7.06 4.31
CA ARG A 209 3.63 -6.88 4.98
C ARG A 209 4.80 -7.06 4.02
N LYS A 210 4.81 -8.14 3.22
CA LYS A 210 5.85 -8.38 2.20
C LYS A 210 5.89 -7.26 1.16
N LEU A 211 4.73 -6.81 0.71
CA LEU A 211 4.62 -5.74 -0.26
C LEU A 211 5.13 -4.42 0.33
N ASN A 212 4.70 -4.06 1.54
CA ASN A 212 5.20 -2.91 2.28
C ASN A 212 6.70 -3.00 2.54
N GLU A 213 7.26 -4.16 2.90
CA GLU A 213 8.70 -4.35 3.05
C GLU A 213 9.44 -4.13 1.72
N LYS A 214 8.91 -4.65 0.61
CA LYS A 214 9.48 -4.44 -0.72
C LYS A 214 9.45 -2.96 -1.11
N ILE A 215 8.32 -2.30 -0.91
CA ILE A 215 8.18 -0.86 -1.18
C ILE A 215 9.08 -0.05 -0.25
N ARG A 216 9.19 -0.40 1.03
CA ARG A 216 10.15 0.24 1.95
C ARG A 216 11.58 0.07 1.46
N ARG A 217 11.97 -1.10 0.94
CA ARG A 217 13.31 -1.30 0.35
C ARG A 217 13.50 -0.38 -0.86
N LEU A 218 12.50 -0.24 -1.71
CA LEU A 218 12.54 0.69 -2.86
C LEU A 218 12.59 2.16 -2.41
N ALA A 219 11.75 2.56 -1.44
CA ALA A 219 11.71 3.89 -0.85
C ALA A 219 12.98 4.23 -0.06
N SER A 220 13.59 3.26 0.62
CA SER A 220 14.86 3.43 1.36
C SER A 220 16.07 3.64 0.44
N ARG A 221 15.94 3.27 -0.84
CA ARG A 221 16.93 3.57 -1.88
C ARG A 221 16.70 4.95 -2.50
N TYR A 222 15.60 5.63 -2.16
CA TYR A 222 15.29 6.93 -2.70
C TYR A 222 16.05 8.03 -1.96
N ILE A 223 16.67 8.87 -2.77
CA ILE A 223 17.34 10.10 -2.39
C ILE A 223 16.25 11.04 -1.86
N MET A 224 16.55 11.77 -0.79
CA MET A 224 15.67 12.86 -0.31
C MET A 224 15.19 13.66 -1.51
N PRO A 225 13.88 13.92 -1.66
CA PRO A 225 13.37 14.65 -2.81
C PRO A 225 14.21 15.91 -2.99
N GLU A 226 14.65 16.17 -4.23
CA GLU A 226 15.28 17.46 -4.53
C GLU A 226 14.26 18.51 -4.11
N GLY A 227 14.61 19.29 -3.08
CA GLY A 227 13.69 20.25 -2.47
C GLY A 227 13.01 21.05 -3.58
N VAL A 228 11.68 21.14 -3.52
CA VAL A 228 10.91 21.84 -4.54
C VAL A 228 11.21 23.32 -4.45
N ASN A 229 12.27 23.74 -5.13
CA ASN A 229 12.67 25.13 -5.26
C ASN A 229 11.90 25.73 -6.44
N CYS A 230 10.57 25.74 -6.34
CA CYS A 230 9.75 26.47 -7.30
C CYS A 230 9.35 27.80 -6.67
N GLU A 231 9.76 28.90 -7.31
CA GLU A 231 9.06 30.17 -7.15
C GLU A 231 7.59 29.92 -7.51
N VAL A 232 6.65 30.31 -6.64
CA VAL A 232 5.22 30.09 -6.85
C VAL A 232 4.56 31.45 -7.06
N GLU A 233 4.01 31.67 -8.25
CA GLU A 233 3.30 32.92 -8.58
C GLU A 233 1.85 32.87 -8.11
N ASN A 234 1.20 31.72 -8.27
CA ASN A 234 -0.16 31.50 -7.80
C ASN A 234 -0.28 30.13 -7.13
N ALA A 235 -1.08 30.07 -6.06
CA ALA A 235 -1.36 28.84 -5.34
C ALA A 235 -2.85 28.77 -5.01
N PHE A 236 -3.48 27.67 -5.44
CA PHE A 236 -4.91 27.45 -5.25
C PHE A 236 -5.15 26.14 -4.52
N LEU A 237 -6.04 26.17 -3.54
CA LEU A 237 -6.55 24.99 -2.85
C LEU A 237 -7.98 24.71 -3.30
N TYR A 238 -8.23 23.46 -3.69
CA TYR A 238 -9.53 22.95 -4.06
C TYR A 238 -9.99 21.93 -3.03
N CYS A 239 -11.10 22.23 -2.35
CA CYS A 239 -11.71 21.33 -1.37
C CYS A 239 -12.96 20.71 -1.99
N ILE A 240 -12.86 19.46 -2.44
CA ILE A 240 -13.93 18.79 -3.18
C ILE A 240 -14.94 18.21 -2.19
N ASN A 241 -16.22 18.45 -2.42
CA ASN A 241 -17.27 17.79 -1.67
C ASN A 241 -17.41 16.35 -2.17
N VAL A 242 -16.88 15.40 -1.41
CA VAL A 242 -16.97 13.96 -1.69
C VAL A 242 -17.98 13.24 -0.78
N GLY A 243 -18.81 14.00 -0.07
CA GLY A 243 -19.82 13.49 0.85
C GLY A 243 -19.24 12.96 2.14
N CYS A 244 -18.37 11.95 2.11
CA CYS A 244 -17.67 11.41 3.28
C CYS A 244 -16.21 11.18 2.89
N GLY A 245 -15.28 11.85 3.58
CA GLY A 245 -13.86 11.73 3.32
C GLY A 245 -13.19 13.01 2.85
N ASN A 246 -11.91 12.88 2.49
CA ASN A 246 -11.07 13.97 2.04
C ASN A 246 -10.57 13.71 0.61
N MET A 247 -10.83 14.69 -0.26
CA MET A 247 -10.12 14.84 -1.52
C MET A 247 -9.82 16.32 -1.72
N LEU A 248 -8.54 16.65 -1.59
CA LEU A 248 -8.06 18.02 -1.66
C LEU A 248 -7.01 18.10 -2.76
N LEU A 249 -7.12 19.10 -3.63
CA LEU A 249 -6.12 19.36 -4.66
C LEU A 249 -5.49 20.72 -4.42
N MET A 250 -4.18 20.81 -4.47
CA MET A 250 -3.45 22.06 -4.48
C MET A 250 -2.77 22.23 -5.83
N VAL A 251 -3.04 23.35 -6.52
CA VAL A 251 -2.41 23.69 -7.79
C VAL A 251 -1.45 24.85 -7.56
N LEU A 252 -0.17 24.61 -7.81
CA LEU A 252 0.89 25.61 -7.79
C LEU A 252 1.22 26.00 -9.22
N GLN A 253 1.35 27.29 -9.49
CA GLN A 253 1.65 27.81 -10.82
C GLN A 253 2.85 28.75 -10.77
N ASN A 254 3.75 28.60 -11.73
CA ASN A 254 4.81 29.55 -12.06
C ASN A 254 4.87 29.75 -13.57
N GLY A 255 4.42 30.91 -14.07
CA GLY A 255 4.23 31.11 -15.50
C GLY A 255 3.29 30.05 -16.10
N ASP A 256 3.80 29.30 -17.07
CA ASP A 256 3.07 28.22 -17.76
C ASP A 256 3.28 26.84 -17.10
N GLU A 257 4.15 26.73 -16.09
CA GLU A 257 4.38 25.48 -15.37
C GLU A 257 3.38 25.31 -14.22
N HIS A 258 2.86 24.09 -14.07
CA HIS A 258 1.91 23.74 -13.01
C HIS A 258 2.40 22.52 -12.25
N LYS A 259 2.18 22.53 -10.94
CA LYS A 259 2.29 21.34 -10.09
C LYS A 259 0.98 21.09 -9.39
N ILE A 260 0.57 19.83 -9.31
CA ILE A 260 -0.68 19.40 -8.68
C ILE A 260 -0.35 18.45 -7.55
N PHE A 261 -0.66 18.88 -6.32
CA PHE A 261 -0.58 18.04 -5.14
C PHE A 261 -1.97 17.55 -4.78
N CYS A 262 -2.09 16.27 -4.42
CA CYS A 262 -3.31 15.66 -3.93
C CYS A 262 -3.13 15.22 -2.48
N PHE A 263 -4.04 15.60 -1.60
CA PHE A 263 -4.06 15.19 -0.20
C PHE A 263 -5.30 14.36 0.06
N ASP A 264 -5.07 13.06 0.28
CA ASP A 264 -6.08 12.01 0.31
C ASP A 264 -6.95 12.01 -0.97
N PHE A 265 -7.65 10.90 -1.22
CA PHE A 265 -8.49 10.74 -2.41
C PHE A 265 -9.67 9.80 -2.15
N GLY A 266 -10.28 9.89 -0.96
CA GLY A 266 -11.49 9.13 -0.65
C GLY A 266 -12.67 9.68 -1.45
N ILE A 267 -13.43 8.80 -2.13
CA ILE A 267 -14.53 9.21 -3.02
C ILE A 267 -15.86 8.49 -2.73
N GLU A 268 -15.93 7.66 -1.68
CA GLU A 268 -17.08 6.78 -1.45
C GLU A 268 -17.88 7.10 -0.18
N ASN A 269 -19.21 7.18 -0.36
CA ASN A 269 -20.16 7.24 0.75
C ASN A 269 -20.61 5.81 1.12
N VAL A 270 -20.00 5.24 2.15
CA VAL A 270 -20.19 3.83 2.56
C VAL A 270 -21.58 3.55 3.17
N PHE A 271 -22.41 4.56 3.44
CA PHE A 271 -23.61 4.37 4.26
C PHE A 271 -24.93 4.80 3.60
N GLY A 272 -25.57 3.84 2.92
CA GLY A 272 -27.04 3.72 2.82
C GLY A 272 -27.71 4.35 1.60
N ALA A 273 -28.48 3.52 0.87
CA ALA A 273 -29.67 3.71 0.00
C ALA A 273 -29.85 4.95 -0.92
N GLY A 274 -28.94 5.93 -0.91
CA GLY A 274 -28.97 7.12 -1.74
C GLY A 274 -27.56 7.58 -2.10
N GLY A 275 -26.61 6.64 -2.18
CA GLY A 275 -25.21 6.89 -2.53
C GLY A 275 -25.09 7.59 -3.88
N GLY A 276 -25.19 8.91 -3.85
CA GLY A 276 -24.87 9.78 -4.96
C GLY A 276 -23.39 9.64 -5.24
N VAL A 277 -23.04 9.36 -6.50
CA VAL A 277 -21.66 9.24 -6.91
C VAL A 277 -21.10 10.66 -6.97
N TYR A 278 -20.35 11.09 -5.95
CA TYR A 278 -19.62 12.37 -5.90
C TYR A 278 -18.56 12.54 -6.99
N ARG A 279 -18.44 11.55 -7.87
CA ARG A 279 -17.64 11.59 -9.09
C ARG A 279 -17.93 12.80 -9.95
N GLU A 280 -19.20 13.22 -10.07
CA GLU A 280 -19.53 14.43 -10.83
C GLU A 280 -18.87 15.68 -10.22
N HIS A 281 -18.77 15.78 -8.89
CA HIS A 281 -18.11 16.90 -8.23
C HIS A 281 -16.60 16.91 -8.48
N ILE A 282 -15.99 15.71 -8.49
CA ILE A 282 -14.57 15.54 -8.82
C ILE A 282 -14.35 15.92 -10.28
N GLU A 283 -15.16 15.40 -11.20
CA GLU A 283 -15.07 15.70 -12.64
C GLU A 283 -15.27 17.19 -12.92
N ASP A 284 -16.25 17.85 -12.27
CA ASP A 284 -16.46 19.29 -12.31
C ASP A 284 -15.20 20.06 -11.85
N CYS A 285 -14.60 19.66 -10.73
CA CYS A 285 -13.40 20.29 -10.20
C CYS A 285 -12.22 20.13 -11.15
N LEU A 286 -12.03 18.93 -11.70
CA LEU A 286 -10.94 18.65 -12.64
C LEU A 286 -11.14 19.40 -13.97
N GLU A 287 -12.36 19.45 -14.51
CA GLU A 287 -12.67 20.24 -15.70
C GLU A 287 -12.41 21.72 -15.46
N HIS A 288 -12.79 22.23 -14.29
CA HIS A 288 -12.51 23.61 -13.89
C HIS A 288 -11.01 23.91 -13.84
N ILE A 289 -10.22 23.05 -13.19
CA ILE A 289 -8.75 23.18 -13.14
C ILE A 289 -8.16 23.17 -14.57
N ARG A 290 -8.55 22.20 -15.42
CA ARG A 290 -8.09 22.14 -16.82
C ARG A 290 -8.39 23.44 -17.57
N ASN A 291 -9.60 23.96 -17.45
CA ASN A 291 -10.03 25.17 -18.15
C ASN A 291 -9.31 26.44 -17.65
N ILE A 292 -9.10 26.58 -16.34
CA ILE A 292 -8.48 27.78 -15.75
C ILE A 292 -6.97 27.82 -16.02
N PHE A 293 -6.29 26.67 -15.92
CA PHE A 293 -4.83 26.60 -16.06
C PHE A 293 -4.37 26.18 -17.46
N GLY A 294 -5.29 25.79 -18.35
CA GLY A 294 -4.96 25.30 -19.69
C GLY A 294 -4.28 23.93 -19.69
N ILE A 295 -4.55 23.10 -18.67
CA ILE A 295 -3.94 21.78 -18.50
C ILE A 295 -4.75 20.73 -19.28
N GLU A 296 -4.09 19.96 -20.15
CA GLU A 296 -4.75 18.91 -20.94
C GLU A 296 -5.03 17.66 -20.09
N GLU A 297 -4.01 17.15 -19.41
CA GLU A 297 -4.08 15.97 -18.55
C GLU A 297 -3.69 16.33 -17.11
N ILE A 298 -4.51 15.88 -16.16
CA ILE A 298 -4.22 16.07 -14.73
C ILE A 298 -3.38 14.88 -14.27
N ILE A 299 -2.13 15.15 -13.91
CA ILE A 299 -1.22 14.20 -13.29
C ILE A 299 -0.78 14.81 -11.96
N PHE A 300 -0.74 14.01 -10.91
CA PHE A 300 -0.28 14.45 -9.60
C PHE A 300 1.24 14.41 -9.56
N ASP A 301 1.85 15.54 -9.21
CA ASP A 301 3.26 15.61 -8.86
C ASP A 301 3.51 14.97 -7.50
N LYS A 302 2.62 15.24 -6.54
CA LYS A 302 2.68 14.66 -5.19
C LYS A 302 1.32 14.13 -4.76
N LEU A 303 1.29 12.92 -4.23
CA LEU A 303 0.14 12.30 -3.60
C LEU A 303 0.46 12.04 -2.12
N PHE A 304 -0.27 12.70 -1.23
CA PHE A 304 -0.14 12.54 0.22
C PHE A 304 -1.29 11.69 0.75
N ILE A 305 -0.98 10.55 1.35
CA ILE A 305 -1.95 9.66 1.99
C ILE A 305 -1.73 9.70 3.50
N THR A 306 -2.60 10.41 4.20
CA THR A 306 -2.46 10.62 5.65
C THR A 306 -2.58 9.31 6.41
N HIS A 307 -3.59 8.50 6.07
CA HIS A 307 -3.78 7.15 6.60
C HIS A 307 -4.77 6.34 5.74
N PRO A 308 -4.76 4.99 5.82
CA PRO A 308 -5.48 4.14 4.87
C PRO A 308 -6.97 3.87 5.20
N HIS A 309 -7.69 4.81 5.81
CA HIS A 309 -9.15 4.68 6.01
C HIS A 309 -9.93 4.89 4.71
N TYR A 310 -11.12 4.28 4.61
CA TYR A 310 -11.87 4.19 3.35
C TYR A 310 -12.28 5.53 2.75
N ASP A 311 -12.27 6.57 3.56
CA ASP A 311 -12.64 7.95 3.27
C ASP A 311 -11.41 8.83 3.02
N HIS A 312 -10.21 8.24 3.04
CA HIS A 312 -8.94 8.85 2.63
C HIS A 312 -8.36 8.20 1.37
N ILE A 313 -8.80 6.98 1.03
CA ILE A 313 -8.34 6.24 -0.14
C ILE A 313 -9.51 5.60 -0.90
N SER A 314 -9.38 5.48 -2.21
CA SER A 314 -10.38 4.86 -3.09
C SER A 314 -9.81 3.67 -3.86
N GLU A 315 -10.67 2.71 -4.25
CA GLU A 315 -10.32 1.57 -5.12
C GLU A 315 -10.03 2.00 -6.56
N SER A 316 -10.53 3.16 -6.97
CA SER A 316 -10.52 3.58 -8.37
C SER A 316 -9.93 4.97 -8.54
N ASN A 317 -8.62 5.09 -8.78
CA ASN A 317 -8.11 6.21 -9.59
C ASN A 317 -6.69 6.03 -10.16
N PRO A 318 -6.50 5.11 -11.14
CA PRO A 318 -5.20 4.92 -11.80
C PRO A 318 -4.84 6.00 -12.84
N TYR A 319 -5.66 7.05 -13.02
CA TYR A 319 -5.50 8.00 -14.13
C TYR A 319 -4.66 9.23 -13.80
N PHE A 320 -4.51 9.59 -12.52
CA PHE A 320 -3.77 10.81 -12.14
C PHE A 320 -2.33 10.53 -11.70
N LEU A 321 -1.85 9.30 -11.91
CA LEU A 321 -0.54 8.85 -11.47
C LEU A 321 0.35 8.53 -12.66
N SER A 322 1.60 9.02 -12.59
CA SER A 322 2.69 8.70 -13.50
C SER A 322 3.89 8.16 -12.73
N ARG A 323 4.97 7.82 -13.45
CA ARG A 323 6.24 7.38 -12.86
C ARG A 323 6.90 8.49 -12.05
N GLU A 324 6.63 9.74 -12.41
CA GLU A 324 7.17 10.95 -11.80
C GLU A 324 6.44 11.32 -10.50
N THR A 325 5.21 10.84 -10.30
CA THR A 325 4.44 11.10 -9.07
C THR A 325 5.18 10.62 -7.84
N GLU A 326 5.32 11.50 -6.84
CA GLU A 326 5.80 11.18 -5.50
C GLU A 326 4.64 10.83 -4.57
N VAL A 327 4.62 9.60 -4.10
CA VAL A 327 3.61 9.06 -3.19
C VAL A 327 4.16 9.09 -1.77
N TYR A 328 3.70 10.07 -1.01
CA TYR A 328 3.95 10.23 0.42
C TYR A 328 2.94 9.39 1.20
N MET A 329 3.41 8.33 1.85
CA MET A 329 2.53 7.48 2.66
C MET A 329 3.27 6.81 3.83
N GLY A 330 2.54 6.51 4.89
CA GLY A 330 3.05 5.74 6.03
C GLY A 330 3.10 4.24 5.73
N PHE A 331 4.24 3.73 5.25
CA PHE A 331 4.41 2.29 4.98
C PHE A 331 4.45 1.40 6.22
N TYR A 332 4.47 2.01 7.42
CA TYR A 332 4.52 1.29 8.70
C TYR A 332 3.15 0.78 9.15
N ASN A 333 2.07 1.24 8.52
CA ASN A 333 0.72 0.80 8.80
C ASN A 333 0.41 -0.48 8.00
N ASN A 334 0.30 -1.62 8.69
CA ASN A 334 -0.22 -2.84 8.08
C ASN A 334 -1.75 -2.77 8.10
N PHE A 335 -2.34 -2.21 7.05
CA PHE A 335 -3.80 -2.09 6.91
C PHE A 335 -4.31 -3.05 5.85
N SER A 336 -5.33 -3.83 6.16
CA SER A 336 -5.79 -4.95 5.31
C SER A 336 -7.11 -4.68 4.59
N SER A 337 -7.26 -3.51 3.96
CA SER A 337 -8.43 -3.20 3.11
C SER A 337 -8.16 -3.43 1.62
N ASP A 338 -9.22 -3.71 0.84
CA ASP A 338 -9.17 -3.83 -0.63
C ASP A 338 -8.73 -2.53 -1.27
N LYS A 339 -9.19 -1.40 -0.72
CA LYS A 339 -8.79 -0.05 -1.13
C LYS A 339 -7.30 0.19 -0.98
N TYR A 340 -6.73 -0.14 0.19
CA TYR A 340 -5.31 0.06 0.44
C TYR A 340 -4.46 -0.82 -0.45
N PHE A 341 -4.88 -2.06 -0.64
CA PHE A 341 -4.20 -2.97 -1.56
C PHE A 341 -4.22 -2.45 -3.00
N SER A 342 -5.39 -2.01 -3.49
CA SER A 342 -5.52 -1.45 -4.84
C SER A 342 -4.67 -0.20 -5.02
N LEU A 343 -4.64 0.71 -4.05
CA LEU A 343 -3.76 1.88 -4.05
C LEU A 343 -2.28 1.48 -4.18
N ILE A 344 -1.82 0.53 -3.36
CA ILE A 344 -0.43 0.09 -3.43
C ILE A 344 -0.13 -0.56 -4.78
N ALA A 345 -1.00 -1.46 -5.24
CA ALA A 345 -0.82 -2.13 -6.52
C ALA A 345 -0.78 -1.14 -7.68
N ASP A 346 -1.62 -0.11 -7.66
CA ASP A 346 -1.70 0.90 -8.71
C ASP A 346 -0.48 1.82 -8.73
N THR A 347 -0.08 2.36 -7.57
CA THR A 347 1.13 3.20 -7.46
C THR A 347 2.38 2.42 -7.86
N ALA A 348 2.44 1.13 -7.51
CA ALA A 348 3.57 0.27 -7.85
C ALA A 348 3.56 -0.10 -9.35
N TYR A 349 2.39 -0.37 -9.93
CA TYR A 349 2.22 -0.59 -11.36
C TYR A 349 2.66 0.62 -12.19
N LYS A 350 2.35 1.82 -11.71
CA LYS A 350 2.77 3.08 -12.33
C LYS A 350 4.23 3.43 -12.09
N CYS A 351 4.94 2.64 -11.28
CA CYS A 351 6.33 2.87 -10.92
C CYS A 351 6.53 4.24 -10.26
N CYS A 352 5.56 4.70 -9.46
CA CYS A 352 5.64 5.96 -8.74
C CYS A 352 6.85 5.98 -7.78
N ASN A 353 7.29 7.19 -7.45
CA ASN A 353 8.33 7.42 -6.46
C ASN A 353 7.71 7.36 -5.07
N TYR A 354 8.29 6.61 -4.14
CA TYR A 354 7.73 6.47 -2.80
C TYR A 354 8.52 7.26 -1.77
N VAL A 355 7.82 8.08 -1.00
CA VAL A 355 8.38 8.86 0.11
C VAL A 355 7.67 8.44 1.39
N SER A 356 8.44 8.15 2.44
CA SER A 356 7.86 7.81 3.74
C SER A 356 7.32 9.09 4.38
N LEU A 357 6.11 9.07 4.93
CA LEU A 357 5.60 10.18 5.75
C LEU A 357 6.26 10.19 7.12
N ILE A 358 7.50 10.64 7.15
CA ILE A 358 8.30 10.82 8.35
C ILE A 358 8.88 12.23 8.44
N CYS A 359 9.19 12.72 9.63
CA CYS A 359 9.77 14.04 9.88
C CYS A 359 11.05 14.26 9.04
N ASP A 360 11.88 13.23 8.93
CA ASP A 360 13.12 13.27 8.13
C ASP A 360 12.87 13.44 6.62
N SER A 361 11.64 13.25 6.14
CA SER A 361 11.24 13.49 4.75
C SER A 361 10.72 14.91 4.49
N SER A 362 10.86 15.81 5.47
CA SER A 362 10.52 17.22 5.30
C SER A 362 11.55 17.95 4.43
N ASP A 363 11.08 18.92 3.66
CA ASP A 363 11.90 19.90 2.93
C ASP A 363 11.45 21.34 3.24
N GLU A 364 11.94 22.32 2.47
CA GLU A 364 11.60 23.74 2.68
C GLU A 364 10.11 24.04 2.43
N MET A 365 9.46 23.33 1.51
CA MET A 365 8.05 23.50 1.15
C MET A 365 7.15 22.54 1.93
N VAL A 366 7.56 21.29 2.14
CA VAL A 366 6.75 20.24 2.76
C VAL A 366 7.33 19.91 4.13
N ASN A 367 6.68 20.40 5.19
CA ASN A 367 7.05 20.07 6.56
C ASN A 367 6.09 18.99 7.12
N ILE A 368 6.65 17.83 7.46
CA ILE A 368 5.91 16.69 7.98
C ILE A 368 6.18 16.60 9.48
N LEU A 369 5.13 16.75 10.29
CA LEU A 369 5.20 16.45 11.71
C LEU A 369 4.50 15.11 11.95
N HIS A 370 5.29 14.11 12.31
CA HIS A 370 4.79 12.76 12.56
C HIS A 370 5.37 12.25 13.90
N PRO A 371 4.60 11.47 14.69
CA PRO A 371 5.06 10.95 15.98
C PRO A 371 6.05 9.79 15.82
N GLU A 372 7.15 10.02 15.11
CA GLU A 372 8.15 8.99 14.80
C GLU A 372 8.79 8.34 16.02
N GLN A 373 8.94 9.08 17.13
CA GLN A 373 9.90 8.65 18.12
C GLN A 373 9.44 7.49 19.02
N LYS A 374 8.13 7.18 19.17
CA LYS A 374 7.68 6.03 20.01
C LYS A 374 6.27 5.48 19.69
N ILE A 375 5.96 5.07 18.47
CA ILE A 375 4.86 4.09 18.30
C ILE A 375 5.45 2.67 18.50
N GLY A 376 5.70 2.34 19.77
CA GLY A 376 6.04 0.99 20.17
C GLY A 376 4.81 0.30 20.75
N TYR A 377 4.14 -0.57 20.00
CA TYR A 377 3.19 -1.51 20.61
C TYR A 377 3.95 -2.36 21.63
N LYS A 378 3.50 -2.37 22.89
CA LYS A 378 4.08 -3.24 23.91
C LYS A 378 3.15 -4.43 24.09
N ALA A 379 3.65 -5.63 23.78
CA ALA A 379 2.98 -6.86 24.16
C ALA A 379 2.71 -6.85 25.68
N HIS A 380 1.51 -7.28 26.07
CA HIS A 380 1.06 -7.33 27.46
C HIS A 380 2.14 -7.83 28.42
N ARG A 381 2.63 -6.92 29.28
CA ARG A 381 2.87 -7.06 30.74
C ARG A 381 3.72 -5.88 31.23
N GLY A 382 3.08 -4.92 31.91
CA GLY A 382 3.76 -3.92 32.73
C GLY A 382 3.75 -2.49 32.17
N TYR A 383 2.77 -1.74 32.66
CA TYR A 383 2.64 -0.28 32.81
C TYR A 383 3.76 0.60 32.22
N VAL A 384 3.40 1.35 31.16
CA VAL A 384 3.84 2.72 30.85
C VAL A 384 2.63 3.43 30.21
N PRO A 385 2.31 4.68 30.57
CA PRO A 385 1.12 5.38 30.08
C PRO A 385 1.39 6.03 28.72
N TYR A 386 0.72 5.56 27.66
CA TYR A 386 0.19 6.32 26.49
C TYR A 386 -0.25 5.29 25.43
N ASN A 387 -1.57 5.14 25.24
CA ASN A 387 -2.17 4.28 24.21
C ASN A 387 -2.20 5.04 22.88
N ALA A 388 -1.36 4.67 21.91
CA ALA A 388 -1.64 4.97 20.51
C ALA A 388 -2.46 3.79 19.95
N GLU A 389 -3.77 3.77 20.21
CA GLU A 389 -4.64 2.61 19.88
C GLU A 389 -5.63 2.87 18.72
N LYS A 390 -5.43 3.91 17.89
CA LYS A 390 -6.21 4.11 16.66
C LYS A 390 -5.34 4.69 15.53
N LEU A 391 -5.54 4.21 14.31
CA LEU A 391 -4.83 4.67 13.10
C LEU A 391 -4.98 6.17 12.85
N ASN A 392 -6.14 6.73 13.14
CA ASN A 392 -6.44 8.14 13.01
C ASN A 392 -5.41 8.98 13.79
N ASN A 393 -5.01 8.54 15.00
CA ASN A 393 -4.02 9.21 15.86
C ASN A 393 -2.56 9.05 15.40
N VAL A 394 -2.29 8.25 14.37
CA VAL A 394 -0.96 8.17 13.74
C VAL A 394 -0.93 8.89 12.38
N SER A 395 -2.01 9.59 12.01
CA SER A 395 -2.01 10.46 10.85
C SER A 395 -0.92 11.54 11.01
N PRO A 396 -0.09 11.80 9.98
CA PRO A 396 0.88 12.87 10.01
C PRO A 396 0.19 14.23 9.85
N ILE A 397 0.78 15.26 10.44
CA ILE A 397 0.45 16.65 10.12
C ILE A 397 1.37 17.07 8.97
N ILE A 398 0.78 17.47 7.86
CA ILE A 398 1.50 17.94 6.68
C ILE A 398 1.28 19.45 6.58
N CYS A 399 2.35 20.22 6.68
CA CYS A 399 2.34 21.67 6.53
C CYS A 399 3.04 22.04 5.22
N ILE A 400 2.29 22.64 4.31
CA ILE A 400 2.83 23.21 3.07
C ILE A 400 3.17 24.67 3.31
N CYS A 401 4.46 25.00 3.21
CA CYS A 401 5.03 26.33 3.29
C CYS A 401 5.21 26.90 1.89
N LEU A 402 4.53 28.00 1.59
CA LEU A 402 4.58 28.66 0.29
C LEU A 402 5.12 30.08 0.45
N VAL A 403 5.89 30.55 -0.52
CA VAL A 403 6.40 31.92 -0.59
C VAL A 403 5.88 32.56 -1.88
N ASP A 404 5.22 33.71 -1.77
CA ASP A 404 4.78 34.47 -2.95
C ASP A 404 5.92 35.36 -3.50
N ASN A 405 5.68 35.98 -4.66
CA ASN A 405 6.63 36.90 -5.30
C ASN A 405 6.98 38.16 -4.48
N ASN A 406 6.26 38.43 -3.39
CA ASN A 406 6.54 39.52 -2.46
C ASN A 406 7.24 39.02 -1.19
N GLU A 407 7.76 37.79 -1.19
CA GLU A 407 8.40 37.11 -0.07
C GLU A 407 7.48 36.91 1.15
N ASN A 408 6.15 36.96 0.97
CA ASN A 408 5.22 36.61 2.04
C ASN A 408 5.16 35.09 2.18
N ASN A 409 5.26 34.62 3.42
CA ASN A 409 5.15 33.20 3.75
C ASN A 409 3.70 32.84 4.08
N TYR A 410 3.22 31.75 3.49
CA TYR A 410 1.91 31.18 3.75
C TYR A 410 2.03 29.74 4.20
N LYS A 411 1.19 29.33 5.15
CA LYS A 411 1.16 27.96 5.68
C LYS A 411 -0.22 27.33 5.53
N VAL A 412 -0.27 26.17 4.87
CA VAL A 412 -1.47 25.35 4.72
C VAL A 412 -1.25 24.03 5.44
N VAL A 413 -2.14 23.69 6.38
CA VAL A 413 -1.99 22.49 7.22
C VAL A 413 -3.08 21.47 6.95
N PHE A 414 -2.66 20.25 6.66
CA PHE A 414 -3.47 19.05 6.49
C PHE A 414 -3.20 18.09 7.64
N THR A 415 -4.24 17.53 8.24
CA THR A 415 -4.10 16.77 9.50
C THR A 415 -4.61 15.34 9.45
N GLY A 416 -5.19 14.91 8.33
CA GLY A 416 -5.87 13.61 8.26
C GLY A 416 -6.92 13.51 9.36
N ASP A 417 -6.89 12.41 10.13
CA ASP A 417 -7.89 12.15 11.17
C ASP A 417 -7.36 12.18 12.60
N ILE A 418 -6.25 12.88 12.86
CA ILE A 418 -5.72 13.03 14.23
C ILE A 418 -6.84 13.38 15.22
N GLU A 419 -7.13 12.45 16.14
CA GLU A 419 -8.11 12.65 17.18
C GLU A 419 -7.48 13.38 18.37
N ARG A 420 -8.30 13.69 19.38
CA ARG A 420 -7.87 14.32 20.64
C ARG A 420 -6.60 13.70 21.24
N GLN A 421 -6.45 12.37 21.19
CA GLN A 421 -5.30 11.67 21.78
C GLN A 421 -4.02 11.95 21.00
N GLY A 422 -4.07 11.95 19.67
CA GLY A 422 -2.94 12.32 18.81
C GLY A 422 -2.57 13.79 18.98
N TRP A 423 -3.54 14.70 19.04
CA TRP A 423 -3.29 16.12 19.31
C TRP A 423 -2.56 16.36 20.63
N GLN A 424 -2.95 15.64 21.69
CA GLN A 424 -2.27 15.73 22.99
C GLN A 424 -0.79 15.34 22.92
N TRP A 425 -0.40 14.47 21.98
CA TRP A 425 1.02 14.15 21.79
C TRP A 425 1.77 15.39 21.30
N TYR A 426 1.30 16.01 20.21
CA TYR A 426 1.94 17.19 19.63
C TYR A 426 1.99 18.38 20.60
N ILE A 427 0.91 18.63 21.34
CA ILE A 427 0.83 19.73 22.32
C ILE A 427 1.81 19.54 23.47
N ASN A 428 1.98 18.30 23.94
CA ASN A 428 2.85 18.01 25.08
C ASN A 428 4.33 17.82 24.68
N CYS A 429 4.65 17.83 23.38
CA CYS A 429 6.03 17.77 22.92
C CYS A 429 6.81 19.02 23.38
N PRO A 430 7.95 18.86 24.06
CA PRO A 430 8.77 20.00 24.48
C PRO A 430 9.23 20.82 23.28
N GLY A 431 9.07 22.14 23.35
CA GLY A 431 9.48 23.05 22.28
C GLY A 431 8.43 23.23 21.18
N THR A 432 7.23 22.70 21.35
CA THR A 432 6.14 23.03 20.44
C THR A 432 5.62 24.45 20.71
N GLU A 433 5.82 25.32 19.74
CA GLU A 433 5.16 26.63 19.70
C GLU A 433 3.84 26.53 18.92
N MET A 434 2.86 27.36 19.30
CA MET A 434 1.61 27.49 18.54
C MET A 434 1.92 27.90 17.10
N LEU A 435 1.38 27.16 16.14
CA LEU A 435 1.58 27.41 14.72
C LEU A 435 0.55 28.43 14.22
N ASP A 436 1.01 29.63 13.82
CA ASP A 436 0.21 30.56 13.00
C ASP A 436 0.13 30.00 11.57
N VAL A 437 -1.10 29.74 11.11
CA VAL A 437 -1.38 29.11 9.81
C VAL A 437 -2.41 29.91 9.03
N ASP A 438 -2.22 30.03 7.72
CA ASP A 438 -3.16 30.76 6.86
C ASP A 438 -4.39 29.92 6.54
N VAL A 439 -4.20 28.61 6.36
CA VAL A 439 -5.27 27.66 6.05
C VAL A 439 -5.12 26.41 6.90
N TYR A 440 -6.20 26.04 7.58
CA TYR A 440 -6.29 24.82 8.38
C TYR A 440 -7.40 23.91 7.84
N ILE A 441 -7.03 22.67 7.51
CA ILE A 441 -7.98 21.61 7.20
C ILE A 441 -8.25 20.82 8.47
N HIS A 442 -9.50 20.88 8.92
CA HIS A 442 -9.93 20.27 10.17
C HIS A 442 -9.71 18.76 10.18
N SER A 443 -9.21 18.29 11.31
CA SER A 443 -8.92 16.88 11.54
C SER A 443 -10.20 16.06 11.67
N HIS A 444 -10.19 14.84 11.14
CA HIS A 444 -11.25 13.84 11.35
C HIS A 444 -12.64 14.40 11.07
N HIS A 445 -12.74 15.13 9.95
CA HIS A 445 -13.97 15.75 9.49
C HIS A 445 -14.58 16.76 10.48
N GLY A 446 -13.74 17.33 11.36
CA GLY A 446 -14.14 18.22 12.46
C GLY A 446 -14.52 17.50 13.76
N SER A 447 -14.31 16.20 13.86
CA SER A 447 -14.60 15.41 15.07
C SER A 447 -13.37 15.23 15.96
N GLU A 448 -13.57 15.21 17.28
CA GLU A 448 -12.49 14.94 18.22
C GLU A 448 -12.16 13.44 18.38
N ASN A 449 -13.06 12.53 17.98
CA ASN A 449 -12.93 11.09 18.21
C ASN A 449 -13.71 10.20 17.21
N GLY A 450 -14.12 10.78 16.07
CA GLY A 450 -14.96 10.13 15.05
C GLY A 450 -16.45 10.03 15.37
N HIS A 451 -16.90 10.43 16.57
CA HIS A 451 -18.28 10.27 17.01
C HIS A 451 -18.88 11.52 17.66
N SER A 452 -18.06 12.33 18.33
CA SER A 452 -18.48 13.56 18.98
C SER A 452 -17.87 14.76 18.28
N PHE A 453 -18.74 15.60 17.76
CA PHE A 453 -18.47 17.01 17.52
C PHE A 453 -18.80 17.71 18.83
N THR A 454 -17.80 18.01 19.65
CA THR A 454 -18.00 18.94 20.77
C THR A 454 -18.51 20.26 20.19
N ASN A 455 -19.32 21.01 20.94
CA ASN A 455 -19.74 22.35 20.52
C ASN A 455 -18.49 23.21 20.24
N LEU A 456 -17.99 23.26 18.99
CA LEU A 456 -16.93 24.16 18.53
C LEU A 456 -17.40 25.63 18.48
N THR A 457 -18.42 25.99 19.27
CA THR A 457 -18.65 27.38 19.63
C THR A 457 -17.54 27.79 20.62
N GLY A 458 -16.45 28.34 20.08
CA GLY A 458 -15.26 28.80 20.82
C GLY A 458 -14.03 27.91 20.63
N ARG A 459 -12.85 28.41 21.06
CA ARG A 459 -11.52 27.77 21.01
C ARG A 459 -11.40 26.51 21.91
N ASN A 460 -12.42 25.65 21.96
CA ASN A 460 -12.47 24.49 22.87
C ASN A 460 -12.04 23.16 22.23
N HIS A 461 -11.71 23.15 20.93
CA HIS A 461 -11.09 21.98 20.29
C HIS A 461 -9.62 21.90 20.65
N VAL A 462 -9.14 20.69 20.94
CA VAL A 462 -7.75 20.47 21.34
C VAL A 462 -6.75 20.88 20.24
N CYS A 463 -7.13 20.88 18.97
CA CYS A 463 -6.24 21.39 17.91
C CYS A 463 -5.95 22.90 18.01
N TYR A 464 -6.86 23.71 18.58
CA TYR A 464 -6.64 25.17 18.72
C TYR A 464 -5.67 25.52 19.85
N ASP A 465 -5.31 24.56 20.70
CA ASP A 465 -4.17 24.71 21.61
C ASP A 465 -2.84 24.66 20.83
N TYR A 466 -2.88 24.22 19.56
CA TYR A 466 -1.71 24.01 18.69
C TYR A 466 -1.68 24.93 17.47
N PHE A 467 -2.83 25.36 16.93
CA PHE A 467 -2.90 26.27 15.78
C PHE A 467 -3.71 27.53 16.05
N GLU A 468 -3.26 28.63 15.46
CA GLU A 468 -4.09 29.80 15.20
C GLU A 468 -4.27 29.92 13.68
N SER A 469 -5.51 29.72 13.21
CA SER A 469 -5.85 29.70 11.79
C SER A 469 -6.59 30.95 11.34
N ARG A 470 -6.28 31.44 10.13
CA ARG A 470 -7.01 32.55 9.49
C ARG A 470 -8.21 32.07 8.68
N THR A 471 -8.07 30.90 8.08
CA THR A 471 -9.05 30.28 7.18
C THR A 471 -9.17 28.81 7.54
N GLU A 472 -10.39 28.29 7.60
CA GLU A 472 -10.65 26.92 8.03
C GLU A 472 -11.57 26.20 7.06
N PHE A 473 -11.20 24.98 6.67
CA PHE A 473 -12.06 24.09 5.88
C PHE A 473 -12.33 22.83 6.67
N VAL A 474 -13.56 22.33 6.57
CA VAL A 474 -13.97 21.04 7.13
C VAL A 474 -14.66 20.26 6.03
N SER A 475 -14.10 19.10 5.70
CA SER A 475 -14.87 18.11 4.96
C SER A 475 -15.78 17.42 5.97
N THR A 476 -17.08 17.49 5.76
CA THR A 476 -18.08 16.99 6.69
C THR A 476 -18.95 15.96 6.00
N ARG A 477 -19.47 15.02 6.78
CA ARG A 477 -20.28 13.95 6.22
C ARG A 477 -21.66 14.46 5.79
N ASP A 478 -21.98 14.44 4.49
CA ASP A 478 -23.31 14.80 4.01
C ASP A 478 -24.37 13.87 4.63
N GLY A 479 -25.39 14.47 5.26
CA GLY A 479 -26.46 13.74 5.92
C GLY A 479 -26.05 12.86 7.11
N CYS A 480 -24.90 13.14 7.75
CA CYS A 480 -24.31 12.32 8.81
C CYS A 480 -25.31 11.81 9.86
N ARG A 481 -25.58 10.49 9.84
CA ARG A 481 -26.31 9.75 10.87
C ARG A 481 -25.41 8.70 11.50
N PHE A 482 -24.71 9.05 12.57
CA PHE A 482 -24.06 8.04 13.42
C PHE A 482 -25.07 7.51 14.44
N GLY A 483 -25.29 6.19 14.47
CA GLY A 483 -26.04 5.53 15.55
C GLY A 483 -27.52 5.90 15.69
N GLY A 484 -28.19 6.30 14.61
CA GLY A 484 -29.63 6.62 14.62
C GLY A 484 -29.99 8.05 15.06
N GLY A 485 -29.01 8.87 15.42
CA GLY A 485 -29.18 10.32 15.63
C GLY A 485 -28.80 11.10 14.37
N THR A 486 -29.53 12.18 14.06
CA THR A 486 -29.10 13.16 13.05
C THR A 486 -28.08 14.07 13.74
N LEU A 487 -26.83 14.03 13.29
CA LEU A 487 -25.78 14.88 13.86
C LEU A 487 -26.01 16.31 13.36
N ASN A 488 -26.39 17.22 14.27
CA ASN A 488 -26.59 18.62 13.92
C ASN A 488 -25.23 19.33 13.93
N VAL A 489 -24.44 19.11 12.87
CA VAL A 489 -23.10 19.71 12.69
C VAL A 489 -23.16 21.25 12.73
N ALA A 490 -24.33 21.87 12.55
CA ALA A 490 -24.55 23.32 12.65
C ALA A 490 -24.20 23.94 14.01
N THR A 491 -24.18 23.18 15.11
CA THR A 491 -23.97 23.76 16.46
C THR A 491 -22.53 23.70 16.94
N GLY A 492 -21.63 23.08 16.18
CA GLY A 492 -20.35 22.68 16.71
C GLY A 492 -19.22 22.69 15.72
N ILE A 493 -19.20 23.56 14.71
CA ILE A 493 -17.99 24.01 14.00
C ILE A 493 -17.96 25.54 14.14
N SER A 494 -16.77 26.15 14.21
CA SER A 494 -16.62 27.62 14.13
C SER A 494 -17.55 28.14 13.02
N HIS A 495 -18.37 29.15 13.33
CA HIS A 495 -19.37 29.66 12.37
C HIS A 495 -18.73 30.19 11.07
N ASP A 496 -17.42 30.39 11.06
CA ASP A 496 -16.65 30.94 9.95
C ASP A 496 -15.92 29.86 9.12
N ALA A 497 -15.93 28.59 9.54
CA ALA A 497 -15.31 27.52 8.77
C ALA A 497 -16.12 27.15 7.53
N TYR A 498 -15.43 26.90 6.41
CA TYR A 498 -16.02 26.43 5.16
C TYR A 498 -16.33 24.94 5.26
N ARG A 499 -17.55 24.55 4.92
CA ARG A 499 -18.04 23.19 5.10
C ARG A 499 -18.53 22.60 3.79
N THR A 500 -18.08 21.40 3.45
CA THR A 500 -18.52 20.73 2.21
C THR A 500 -19.95 20.17 2.31
N ASP A 501 -20.47 19.89 3.52
CA ASP A 501 -21.82 19.37 3.76
C ASP A 501 -22.97 20.40 3.75
N VAL A 502 -22.72 21.65 3.33
CA VAL A 502 -23.79 22.65 3.27
C VAL A 502 -24.81 22.23 2.18
N PRO A 503 -26.12 22.20 2.47
CA PRO A 503 -27.16 21.53 1.65
C PRO A 503 -27.42 22.11 0.24
N ASP A 504 -26.56 22.96 -0.30
CA ASP A 504 -26.79 23.72 -1.54
C ASP A 504 -26.16 23.10 -2.81
N GLY A 505 -25.71 21.84 -2.80
CA GLY A 505 -25.19 21.19 -4.01
C GLY A 505 -23.86 21.77 -4.49
N ILE A 506 -23.02 22.18 -3.55
CA ILE A 506 -21.64 22.63 -3.81
C ILE A 506 -20.81 21.42 -4.26
N SER A 507 -20.17 21.55 -5.42
CA SER A 507 -19.22 20.54 -5.94
C SER A 507 -17.86 20.66 -5.24
N PHE A 508 -17.31 21.89 -5.17
CA PHE A 508 -16.03 22.16 -4.54
C PHE A 508 -15.87 23.65 -4.18
N TYR A 509 -14.95 23.92 -3.26
CA TYR A 509 -14.43 25.26 -2.99
C TYR A 509 -13.11 25.48 -3.72
N GLU A 510 -12.92 26.67 -4.31
CA GLU A 510 -11.62 27.17 -4.77
C GLU A 510 -11.16 28.28 -3.83
N TYR A 511 -9.94 28.18 -3.34
CA TYR A 511 -9.33 29.16 -2.47
C TYR A 511 -7.98 29.60 -3.02
N ASP A 512 -7.87 30.88 -3.37
CA ASP A 512 -6.62 31.54 -3.76
C ASP A 512 -5.83 31.86 -2.48
N ILE A 513 -4.75 31.10 -2.24
CA ILE A 513 -4.00 31.12 -0.97
C ILE A 513 -3.34 32.50 -0.76
N PHE A 514 -2.72 33.05 -1.80
CA PHE A 514 -1.99 34.32 -1.71
C PHE A 514 -2.92 35.53 -1.62
N ARG A 515 -4.06 35.50 -2.31
CA ARG A 515 -5.03 36.61 -2.23
C ARG A 515 -6.05 36.46 -1.10
N ARG A 516 -6.07 35.30 -0.44
CA ARG A 516 -7.09 34.92 0.57
C ARG A 516 -8.52 35.10 0.07
N MET A 517 -8.73 34.76 -1.21
CA MET A 517 -10.02 34.92 -1.87
C MET A 517 -10.65 33.56 -2.12
N ARG A 518 -11.97 33.48 -1.90
CA ARG A 518 -12.76 32.26 -2.05
C ARG A 518 -13.74 32.35 -3.20
N ARG A 519 -13.94 31.23 -3.89
CA ARG A 519 -15.04 30.98 -4.83
C ARG A 519 -15.65 29.62 -4.52
N HIS A 520 -16.94 29.46 -4.78
CA HIS A 520 -17.65 28.19 -4.61
C HIS A 520 -18.38 27.87 -5.90
N TYR A 521 -18.37 26.59 -6.27
CA TYR A 521 -18.95 26.10 -7.51
C TYR A 521 -20.00 25.04 -7.21
N TYR A 522 -21.06 25.04 -8.00
CA TYR A 522 -22.19 24.15 -7.88
C TYR A 522 -22.21 23.15 -9.03
N VAL A 523 -22.79 21.98 -8.80
CA VAL A 523 -22.94 20.94 -9.83
C VAL A 523 -23.63 21.51 -11.06
N ARG A 524 -23.03 21.31 -12.24
CA ARG A 524 -23.69 21.64 -13.51
C ARG A 524 -24.87 20.68 -13.73
N ARG A 525 -26.09 21.16 -13.48
CA ARG A 525 -27.33 20.40 -13.73
C ARG A 525 -27.62 20.17 -15.20
#